data_AF-A0A938SHF7-F1
#
_entry.id   AF-A0A938SHF7-F1
#
_cell.length_a   1.000
_cell.length_b   1.000
_cell.length_c   1.000
_cell.angle_alpha   90.00
_cell.angle_beta   90.00
_cell.angle_gamma   90.00
#
_symmetry.space_group_name_H-M   'P 1'
#
loop_
_entity.id
_entity.type
_entity.pdbx_description
1 polymer ?
#
loop_
_entity_poly.entity_id
_entity_poly.type
_entity_poly.pdbx_seq_one_letter_code
_entity_poly.pdbx_strand_id
1 'polypeptide(L)'
;MADLLDKSQANPWATDHIELFIDLSHDHNSYYQFVANAKGQRWQARHTTKALFAQPPDSWRCEWTAAGKTDAQGWTLEVAIPYTCFDLRPQIQVGDVLGVNICRDDPRTKDPSAWAFGYGAFHTPQAFGDVTGFAADLKPYRFELQSIAWRQGSVQAAMRNHTGADAHVKAVFTAHLAEGRRQQAEAAITSSAGRDCDAAAAMPLREDGTHQVSLQLVDPKGRVRFASQPTEVRILGQSILDLVGAEFDFYTKETDARVRCFVEASKARCETLTLSCWLEQDGRRLGEPSARRPTPGVNEWPMRIADLAHGAYVLKAALVERGQPLIEKAKTFRKLPPAKHEVRISQWGRYLVCDGEPVFWYGFYDNLSRGDDERWVEALKLMQGANCNAVLNYIGGKAEHEKVGWALDQAHAHGIKMWVHLGWMLSYWIEKYKGRTDRYANDEEALAALRQEVLAHKDHPALLGWCTLDEPGNRPTLFTKEYTEKYYRLIKELDPHHPCMFSHL
;
A
#
# COMPACT_ATOMS: atom_id res chain seq x y z
N MET A 1 17.84 24.09 -27.09
CA MET A 1 17.72 23.86 -25.63
C MET A 1 16.25 23.55 -25.28
N ALA A 2 15.65 22.64 -26.03
CA ALA A 2 14.26 22.23 -25.94
C ALA A 2 14.28 20.73 -26.23
N ASP A 3 14.48 19.92 -25.18
CA ASP A 3 14.23 18.46 -25.15
C ASP A 3 14.71 17.86 -23.83
N LEU A 4 14.13 18.28 -22.72
CA LEU A 4 14.28 17.60 -21.42
C LEU A 4 13.10 17.93 -20.52
N LEU A 5 11.85 17.82 -20.97
CA LEU A 5 10.69 18.05 -20.09
C LEU A 5 9.41 17.52 -20.76
N ASP A 6 9.22 16.21 -20.79
CA ASP A 6 7.87 15.65 -20.70
C ASP A 6 7.89 14.27 -20.04
N LYS A 7 6.84 14.06 -19.23
CA LYS A 7 6.30 12.81 -18.67
C LYS A 7 6.79 12.39 -17.27
N SER A 8 5.86 12.56 -16.33
CA SER A 8 5.68 11.80 -15.06
C SER A 8 6.31 12.32 -13.76
N GLN A 9 6.05 13.59 -13.43
CA GLN A 9 5.50 14.10 -12.15
C GLN A 9 5.65 15.62 -12.21
N ALA A 10 4.54 16.36 -12.12
CA ALA A 10 4.60 17.82 -12.01
C ALA A 10 5.24 18.17 -10.66
N ASN A 11 6.56 18.32 -10.66
CA ASN A 11 7.36 18.58 -9.48
C ASN A 11 7.82 20.04 -9.52
N PRO A 12 7.19 20.97 -8.76
CA PRO A 12 7.58 22.37 -8.79
C PRO A 12 9.00 22.61 -8.26
N TRP A 13 9.52 21.71 -7.42
CA TRP A 13 10.81 21.79 -6.75
C TRP A 13 12.02 21.66 -7.67
N ALA A 14 11.83 21.21 -8.91
CA ALA A 14 12.92 21.00 -9.87
C ALA A 14 13.44 22.31 -10.50
N THR A 15 12.75 23.43 -10.27
CA THR A 15 13.10 24.74 -10.85
C THR A 15 12.95 25.83 -9.80
N ASP A 16 13.32 27.06 -10.16
CA ASP A 16 12.90 28.27 -9.44
C ASP A 16 11.38 28.24 -9.17
N HIS A 17 11.00 28.38 -7.91
CA HIS A 17 9.63 28.22 -7.43
C HIS A 17 9.30 29.15 -6.27
N ILE A 18 8.01 29.39 -6.07
CA ILE A 18 7.45 30.09 -4.92
C ILE A 18 6.79 29.08 -4.00
N GLU A 19 7.04 29.25 -2.71
CA GLU A 19 6.32 28.61 -1.62
C GLU A 19 5.49 29.63 -0.87
N LEU A 20 4.20 29.35 -0.71
CA LEU A 20 3.23 30.16 0.01
C LEU A 20 2.82 29.42 1.28
N PHE A 21 3.14 30.01 2.42
CA PHE A 21 2.78 29.48 3.74
C PHE A 21 1.62 30.29 4.31
N ILE A 22 0.59 29.61 4.82
CA ILE A 22 -0.60 30.24 5.41
C ILE A 22 -0.94 29.55 6.73
N ASP A 23 -0.67 30.23 7.84
CA ASP A 23 -1.23 29.95 9.16
C ASP A 23 -2.59 30.65 9.25
N LEU A 24 -3.64 29.87 9.03
CA LEU A 24 -5.02 30.37 8.98
C LEU A 24 -5.56 30.73 10.38
N SER A 25 -5.05 30.08 11.43
CA SER A 25 -5.53 30.27 12.80
C SER A 25 -4.73 31.32 13.57
N HIS A 26 -3.62 31.78 12.99
CA HIS A 26 -2.63 32.63 13.65
C HIS A 26 -2.15 32.00 14.98
N ASP A 27 -1.96 30.68 14.98
CA ASP A 27 -1.53 29.94 16.17
C ASP A 27 0.00 29.79 16.25
N HIS A 28 0.72 30.29 15.23
CA HIS A 28 2.18 30.22 15.08
C HIS A 28 2.72 28.78 15.09
N ASN A 29 1.91 27.81 14.68
CA ASN A 29 2.22 26.39 14.75
C ASN A 29 1.69 25.60 13.55
N SER A 30 0.39 25.65 13.28
CA SER A 30 -0.25 24.95 12.17
C SER A 30 -0.32 25.84 10.93
N TYR A 31 -0.06 25.27 9.76
CA TYR A 31 -0.08 26.03 8.51
C TYR A 31 -0.26 25.16 7.28
N TYR A 32 -0.67 25.79 6.19
CA TYR A 32 -0.75 25.24 4.86
C TYR A 32 0.45 25.70 4.04
N GLN A 33 0.93 24.84 3.16
CA GLN A 33 2.02 25.14 2.23
C GLN A 33 1.54 24.88 0.81
N PHE A 34 1.69 25.86 -0.07
CA PHE A 34 1.37 25.77 -1.48
C PHE A 34 2.60 26.15 -2.28
N VAL A 35 3.03 25.30 -3.21
CA VAL A 35 4.27 25.47 -3.95
C VAL A 35 3.98 25.44 -5.42
N ALA A 36 4.46 26.45 -6.15
CA ALA A 36 4.32 26.48 -7.60
C ALA A 36 5.49 27.21 -8.30
N ASN A 37 5.69 26.86 -9.56
CA ASN A 37 6.73 27.46 -10.40
C ASN A 37 6.15 28.16 -11.64
N ALA A 38 7.03 28.77 -12.44
CA ALA A 38 6.66 29.48 -13.68
C ALA A 38 5.89 28.64 -14.72
N LYS A 39 5.90 27.31 -14.59
CA LYS A 39 5.16 26.40 -15.48
C LYS A 39 3.75 26.08 -14.96
N GLY A 40 3.36 26.61 -13.80
CA GLY A 40 2.12 26.23 -13.12
C GLY A 40 2.16 24.81 -12.54
N GLN A 41 3.34 24.18 -12.45
CA GLN A 41 3.48 22.93 -11.70
C GLN A 41 3.24 23.26 -10.22
N ARG A 42 2.60 22.35 -9.50
CA ARG A 42 2.05 22.64 -8.17
C ARG A 42 2.21 21.48 -7.21
N TRP A 43 2.41 21.81 -5.94
CA TRP A 43 2.45 20.88 -4.81
C TRP A 43 1.85 21.54 -3.58
N GLN A 44 1.31 20.77 -2.65
CA GLN A 44 0.72 21.30 -1.43
C GLN A 44 0.83 20.34 -0.24
N ALA A 45 0.79 20.89 0.97
CA ALA A 45 0.75 20.16 2.22
C ALA A 45 0.03 20.92 3.32
N ARG A 46 -0.39 20.17 4.36
CA ARG A 46 -0.86 20.71 5.64
C ARG A 46 0.05 20.25 6.77
N HIS A 47 0.40 21.17 7.66
CA HIS A 47 1.26 20.95 8.82
C HIS A 47 0.46 21.22 10.09
N THR A 48 0.31 20.22 10.96
CA THR A 48 -0.57 20.28 12.16
C THR A 48 0.20 20.43 13.47
N THR A 49 1.50 20.11 13.52
CA THR A 49 2.39 20.41 14.64
C THR A 49 3.84 20.55 14.19
N LYS A 50 4.62 21.43 14.84
CA LYS A 50 6.09 21.40 14.78
C LYS A 50 6.63 20.30 15.70
N ALA A 51 6.52 19.04 15.30
CA ALA A 51 7.25 17.99 16.01
C ALA A 51 8.74 18.10 15.62
N LEU A 52 9.61 18.19 16.65
CA LEU A 52 11.09 18.12 16.58
C LEU A 52 11.64 16.85 15.90
N PHE A 53 10.75 15.93 15.52
CA PHE A 53 11.00 14.83 14.61
C PHE A 53 10.01 15.00 13.46
N ALA A 54 10.54 15.22 12.25
CA ALA A 54 9.78 15.46 11.03
C ALA A 54 8.74 14.35 10.81
N GLN A 55 7.52 14.54 11.31
CA GLN A 55 6.39 13.81 10.83
C GLN A 55 6.20 14.26 9.37
N PRO A 56 6.06 13.33 8.42
CA PRO A 56 5.75 13.72 7.06
C PRO A 56 4.46 14.56 7.07
N PRO A 57 4.36 15.60 6.22
CA PRO A 57 3.14 16.40 6.14
C PRO A 57 1.92 15.49 5.97
N ASP A 58 0.80 15.87 6.57
CA ASP A 58 -0.46 15.14 6.42
C ASP A 58 -0.75 14.97 4.92
N SER A 59 -1.23 13.78 4.53
CA SER A 59 -1.68 13.49 3.16
C SER A 59 -2.96 14.27 2.86
N TRP A 60 -2.82 15.59 2.72
CA TRP A 60 -3.87 16.55 2.49
C TRP A 60 -3.82 17.00 1.04
N ARG A 61 -4.96 16.89 0.35
CA ARG A 61 -5.12 17.19 -1.07
C ARG A 61 -6.18 18.25 -1.24
N CYS A 62 -5.92 19.22 -2.10
CA CYS A 62 -6.91 20.19 -2.51
C CYS A 62 -6.72 20.55 -3.98
N GLU A 63 -7.74 21.15 -4.56
CA GLU A 63 -7.66 21.70 -5.92
C GLU A 63 -7.48 23.21 -5.82
N TRP A 64 -6.33 23.68 -6.30
CA TRP A 64 -5.96 25.10 -6.36
C TRP A 64 -5.20 25.35 -7.67
N THR A 65 -5.27 26.56 -8.21
CA THR A 65 -4.68 26.85 -9.53
C THR A 65 -3.45 27.74 -9.41
N ALA A 66 -2.44 27.46 -10.25
CA ALA A 66 -1.27 28.28 -10.43
C ALA A 66 -1.01 28.45 -11.93
N ALA A 67 -0.83 29.68 -12.39
CA ALA A 67 -0.54 30.01 -13.78
C ALA A 67 0.68 30.92 -13.83
N GLY A 68 1.74 30.46 -14.48
CA GLY A 68 2.96 31.24 -14.65
C GLY A 68 3.10 31.80 -16.06
N LYS A 69 3.73 32.98 -16.17
CA LYS A 69 4.08 33.62 -17.43
C LYS A 69 5.53 34.08 -17.36
N THR A 70 6.32 33.77 -18.40
CA THR A 70 7.72 34.19 -18.51
C THR A 70 7.87 35.21 -19.63
N ASP A 71 8.67 36.24 -19.40
CA ASP A 71 9.07 37.25 -20.37
C ASP A 71 10.57 37.59 -20.23
N ALA A 72 11.02 38.66 -20.89
CA ALA A 72 12.42 39.06 -20.90
C ALA A 72 12.93 39.60 -19.55
N GLN A 73 12.04 40.00 -18.63
CA GLN A 73 12.39 40.55 -17.32
C GLN A 73 12.35 39.49 -16.21
N GLY A 74 11.74 38.33 -16.48
CA GLY A 74 11.66 37.23 -15.54
C GLY A 74 10.37 36.44 -15.72
N TRP A 75 9.79 35.99 -14.61
CA TRP A 75 8.52 35.29 -14.62
C TRP A 75 7.59 35.83 -13.54
N THR A 76 6.30 35.71 -13.81
CA THR A 76 5.20 36.06 -12.93
C THR A 76 4.37 34.82 -12.65
N LEU A 77 3.75 34.77 -11.47
CA LEU A 77 2.91 33.67 -11.02
C LEU A 77 1.61 34.22 -10.45
N GLU A 78 0.49 33.72 -10.97
CA GLU A 78 -0.82 33.95 -10.39
C GLU A 78 -1.29 32.67 -9.72
N VAL A 79 -1.74 32.79 -8.48
CA VAL A 79 -2.21 31.68 -7.65
C VAL A 79 -3.63 31.96 -7.18
N ALA A 80 -4.52 30.98 -7.30
CA ALA A 80 -5.85 31.03 -6.71
C ALA A 80 -6.07 29.81 -5.82
N ILE A 81 -6.28 30.06 -4.53
CA ILE A 81 -6.52 29.05 -3.49
C ILE A 81 -7.97 29.18 -3.03
N PRO A 82 -8.87 28.25 -3.43
CA PRO A 82 -10.24 28.23 -2.94
C PRO A 82 -10.32 28.10 -1.42
N TYR A 83 -11.34 28.68 -0.78
CA TYR A 83 -11.53 28.51 0.67
C TYR A 83 -11.80 27.05 1.09
N THR A 84 -12.27 26.22 0.16
CA THR A 84 -12.41 24.77 0.35
C THR A 84 -11.07 24.04 0.47
N CYS A 85 -9.95 24.72 0.20
CA CYS A 85 -8.60 24.26 0.48
C CYS A 85 -8.18 24.51 1.94
N PHE A 86 -9.09 24.89 2.82
CA PHE A 86 -8.79 25.04 4.24
C PHE A 86 -9.70 24.15 5.07
N ASP A 87 -9.21 23.73 6.23
CA ASP A 87 -10.00 23.05 7.24
C ASP A 87 -10.79 24.13 7.99
N LEU A 88 -12.08 24.23 7.69
CA LEU A 88 -12.98 25.23 8.24
C LEU A 88 -13.96 24.64 9.25
N ARG A 89 -13.58 23.54 9.90
CA ARG A 89 -14.37 22.96 11.00
C ARG A 89 -14.55 23.98 12.13
N PRO A 90 -15.65 23.91 12.90
CA PRO A 90 -15.96 24.93 13.91
C PRO A 90 -14.88 25.18 14.96
N GLN A 91 -14.00 24.20 15.21
CA GLN A 91 -12.91 24.32 16.17
C GLN A 91 -11.76 25.19 15.64
N ILE A 92 -11.64 25.34 14.33
CA ILE A 92 -10.62 26.20 13.70
C ILE A 92 -11.08 27.65 13.79
N GLN A 93 -10.35 28.43 14.59
CA GLN A 93 -10.56 29.87 14.68
C GLN A 93 -9.89 30.53 13.50
N VAL A 94 -10.61 31.37 12.77
CA VAL A 94 -10.03 32.20 11.72
C VAL A 94 -10.35 33.64 12.11
N GLY A 95 -9.32 34.37 12.51
CA GLY A 95 -9.42 35.78 12.86
C GLY A 95 -9.18 36.70 11.66
N ASP A 96 -9.04 38.00 11.95
CA ASP A 96 -8.75 39.03 10.95
C ASP A 96 -7.26 39.13 10.59
N VAL A 97 -6.42 38.33 11.25
CA VAL A 97 -4.97 38.26 11.05
C VAL A 97 -4.60 36.84 10.64
N LEU A 98 -3.82 36.72 9.57
CA LEU A 98 -3.24 35.47 9.10
C LEU A 98 -1.72 35.53 9.20
N GLY A 99 -1.08 34.42 9.56
CA GLY A 99 0.37 34.30 9.45
C GLY A 99 0.71 33.87 8.02
N VAL A 100 1.48 34.66 7.28
CA VAL A 100 1.84 34.35 5.90
C VAL A 100 3.36 34.42 5.71
N ASN A 101 3.90 33.51 4.90
CA ASN A 101 5.24 33.71 4.34
C ASN A 101 5.23 33.39 2.86
N ILE A 102 5.97 34.19 2.09
CA ILE A 102 6.17 34.00 0.66
C ILE A 102 7.66 33.79 0.47
N CYS A 103 8.03 32.58 0.10
CA CYS A 103 9.42 32.20 -0.06
C CYS A 103 9.68 31.87 -1.52
N ARG A 104 10.89 32.15 -1.97
CA ARG A 104 11.40 31.72 -3.27
C ARG A 104 12.66 30.92 -3.03
N ASP A 105 12.74 29.76 -3.66
CA ASP A 105 13.97 28.98 -3.74
C ASP A 105 14.26 28.61 -5.18
N ASP A 106 15.53 28.62 -5.53
CA ASP A 106 16.03 28.14 -6.81
C ASP A 106 17.13 27.12 -6.54
N PRO A 107 16.83 25.81 -6.75
CA PRO A 107 17.78 24.74 -6.47
C PRO A 107 19.08 24.85 -7.29
N ARG A 108 19.09 25.67 -8.34
CA ARG A 108 20.25 25.87 -9.21
C ARG A 108 21.21 26.92 -8.66
N THR A 109 20.69 27.97 -8.02
CA THR A 109 21.50 29.09 -7.51
C THR A 109 21.73 29.03 -6.01
N LYS A 110 20.88 28.30 -5.27
CA LYS A 110 20.91 28.18 -3.80
C LYS A 110 20.86 29.54 -3.09
N ASP A 111 20.07 30.46 -3.63
CA ASP A 111 19.87 31.81 -3.10
C ASP A 111 18.41 32.01 -2.68
N PRO A 112 18.00 31.44 -1.53
CA PRO A 112 16.64 31.52 -1.07
C PRO A 112 16.30 32.95 -0.60
N SER A 113 15.08 33.39 -0.88
CA SER A 113 14.54 34.65 -0.36
C SER A 113 13.18 34.43 0.28
N ALA A 114 12.85 35.22 1.28
CA ALA A 114 11.58 35.13 2.00
C ALA A 114 11.07 36.52 2.35
N TRP A 115 9.75 36.70 2.30
CA TRP A 115 9.10 37.91 2.76
C TRP A 115 9.31 38.13 4.26
N ALA A 116 9.13 37.07 5.06
CA ALA A 116 9.38 37.10 6.50
C ALA A 116 10.63 36.29 6.86
N PHE A 117 11.49 36.87 7.70
CA PHE A 117 12.79 36.28 8.06
C PHE A 117 12.64 35.12 9.05
N GLY A 118 12.64 33.88 8.54
CA GLY A 118 12.49 32.66 9.33
C GLY A 118 13.76 32.12 10.00
N TYR A 119 14.78 32.95 10.22
CA TYR A 119 16.08 32.59 10.82
C TYR A 119 16.81 31.44 10.10
N GLY A 120 16.82 31.46 8.76
CA GLY A 120 17.52 30.47 7.93
C GLY A 120 16.71 29.24 7.54
N ALA A 121 15.42 29.18 7.89
CA ALA A 121 14.50 28.14 7.45
C ALA A 121 13.12 28.74 7.08
N PHE A 122 12.45 28.18 6.07
CA PHE A 122 11.11 28.61 5.69
C PHE A 122 10.02 28.08 6.62
N HIS A 123 10.21 26.90 7.22
CA HIS A 123 9.23 26.23 8.08
C HIS A 123 9.24 26.72 9.54
N THR A 124 9.22 28.04 9.72
CA THR A 124 9.23 28.72 11.03
C THR A 124 7.94 29.54 11.18
N PRO A 125 6.78 28.92 11.52
CA PRO A 125 5.50 29.62 11.60
C PRO A 125 5.47 30.75 12.65
N GLN A 126 6.35 30.68 13.65
CA GLN A 126 6.56 31.76 14.63
C GLN A 126 7.10 33.06 14.00
N ALA A 127 7.68 32.97 12.80
CA ALA A 127 8.29 34.07 12.08
C ALA A 127 7.51 34.45 10.82
N PHE A 128 6.32 33.88 10.59
CA PHE A 128 5.46 34.30 9.48
C PHE A 128 5.01 35.75 9.70
N GLY A 129 4.90 36.50 8.61
CA GLY A 129 4.47 37.89 8.66
C GLY A 129 2.97 38.01 8.87
N ASP A 130 2.55 39.04 9.60
CA ASP A 130 1.14 39.28 9.90
C ASP A 130 0.44 39.97 8.72
N VAL A 131 -0.49 39.27 8.09
CA VAL A 131 -1.42 39.84 7.13
C VAL A 131 -2.69 40.21 7.87
N THR A 132 -2.91 41.52 8.05
CA THR A 132 -4.09 42.06 8.75
C THR A 132 -5.20 42.45 7.79
N GLY A 133 -6.44 42.55 8.29
CA GLY A 133 -7.59 42.99 7.49
C GLY A 133 -8.21 41.87 6.64
N PHE A 134 -7.93 40.60 6.96
CA PHE A 134 -8.55 39.45 6.31
C PHE A 134 -10.02 39.33 6.71
N ALA A 135 -10.92 39.97 5.96
CA ALA A 135 -12.35 40.03 6.25
C ALA A 135 -13.20 39.11 5.35
N ALA A 136 -12.76 37.87 5.11
CA ALA A 136 -13.49 36.93 4.28
C ALA A 136 -14.69 36.31 5.03
N ASP A 137 -15.88 36.29 4.41
CA ASP A 137 -17.00 35.53 4.95
C ASP A 137 -16.83 34.03 4.66
N LEU A 138 -16.24 33.32 5.64
CA LEU A 138 -16.00 31.89 5.58
C LEU A 138 -17.20 31.04 6.03
N LYS A 139 -18.25 31.66 6.59
CA LYS A 139 -19.42 30.92 7.10
C LYS A 139 -20.04 30.00 6.04
N PRO A 140 -20.22 30.41 4.76
CA PRO A 140 -20.80 29.55 3.73
C PRO A 140 -20.00 28.28 3.40
N TYR A 141 -18.78 28.15 3.91
CA TYR A 141 -17.87 27.02 3.65
C TYR A 141 -17.75 26.06 4.84
N ARG A 142 -18.40 26.36 5.97
CA ARG A 142 -18.32 25.57 7.21
C ARG A 142 -19.27 24.35 7.16
N PHE A 143 -18.96 23.39 6.31
CA PHE A 143 -19.55 22.05 6.38
C PHE A 143 -18.54 21.07 6.98
N GLU A 144 -19.05 20.05 7.65
CA GLU A 144 -18.24 18.97 8.22
C GLU A 144 -18.73 17.63 7.67
N LEU A 145 -17.83 16.85 7.07
CA LEU A 145 -18.12 15.47 6.68
C LEU A 145 -17.97 14.57 7.91
N GLN A 146 -19.04 13.88 8.29
CA GLN A 146 -19.02 12.92 9.40
C GLN A 146 -18.65 11.52 8.91
N SER A 147 -19.20 11.10 7.76
CA SER A 147 -18.85 9.82 7.15
C SER A 147 -19.15 9.81 5.65
N ILE A 148 -18.44 8.95 4.93
CA ILE A 148 -18.78 8.54 3.58
C ILE A 148 -18.70 7.01 3.50
N ALA A 149 -19.70 6.40 2.88
CA ALA A 149 -19.82 4.96 2.76
C ALA A 149 -20.43 4.59 1.41
N TRP A 150 -20.29 3.33 1.06
CA TRP A 150 -20.93 2.74 -0.10
C TRP A 150 -21.72 1.51 0.35
N ARG A 151 -22.99 1.43 -0.05
CA ARG A 151 -23.91 0.34 0.31
C ARG A 151 -24.86 0.06 -0.85
N GLN A 152 -24.96 -1.20 -1.25
CA GLN A 152 -25.96 -1.70 -2.20
C GLN A 152 -26.10 -0.87 -3.49
N GLY A 153 -24.98 -0.49 -4.13
CA GLY A 153 -25.01 0.29 -5.36
C GLY A 153 -25.15 1.80 -5.17
N SER A 154 -25.20 2.29 -3.93
CA SER A 154 -25.31 3.71 -3.61
C SER A 154 -24.13 4.18 -2.78
N VAL A 155 -23.61 5.35 -3.11
CA VAL A 155 -22.76 6.11 -2.19
C VAL A 155 -23.63 6.92 -1.24
N GLN A 156 -23.17 7.08 0.00
CA GLN A 156 -23.87 7.78 1.07
C GLN A 156 -22.87 8.63 1.85
N ALA A 157 -23.25 9.84 2.23
CA ALA A 157 -22.48 10.67 3.14
C ALA A 157 -23.38 11.30 4.20
N ALA A 158 -22.90 11.29 5.44
CA ALA A 158 -23.47 12.06 6.54
C ALA A 158 -22.62 13.31 6.76
N MET A 159 -23.26 14.46 6.88
CA MET A 159 -22.60 15.76 7.02
C MET A 159 -23.30 16.61 8.06
N ARG A 160 -22.59 17.60 8.59
CA ARG A 160 -23.15 18.63 9.47
C ARG A 160 -22.97 20.02 8.88
N ASN A 161 -24.04 20.80 8.88
CA ASN A 161 -24.02 22.18 8.41
C ASN A 161 -23.72 23.16 9.55
N HIS A 162 -22.53 23.77 9.52
CA HIS A 162 -22.11 24.81 10.46
C HIS A 162 -22.07 26.21 9.82
N THR A 163 -22.75 26.40 8.69
CA THR A 163 -22.74 27.68 7.96
C THR A 163 -23.56 28.78 8.64
N GLY A 164 -24.38 28.43 9.64
CA GLY A 164 -25.26 29.36 10.34
C GLY A 164 -26.54 29.71 9.58
N ALA A 165 -26.77 29.10 8.42
CA ALA A 165 -27.98 29.26 7.62
C ALA A 165 -28.39 27.93 6.97
N ASP A 166 -29.66 27.84 6.57
CA ASP A 166 -30.12 26.73 5.75
C ASP A 166 -29.45 26.79 4.37
N ALA A 167 -29.07 25.63 3.86
CA ALA A 167 -28.34 25.52 2.61
C ALA A 167 -29.01 24.53 1.66
N HIS A 168 -29.25 24.96 0.43
CA HIS A 168 -29.61 24.09 -0.68
C HIS A 168 -28.35 23.85 -1.51
N VAL A 169 -27.85 22.63 -1.53
CA VAL A 169 -26.62 22.29 -2.26
C VAL A 169 -26.78 20.96 -2.99
N LYS A 170 -25.93 20.75 -3.98
CA LYS A 170 -25.78 19.49 -4.70
C LYS A 170 -24.56 18.77 -4.16
N ALA A 171 -24.76 17.59 -3.60
CA ALA A 171 -23.70 16.67 -3.24
C ALA A 171 -23.20 15.98 -4.52
N VAL A 172 -21.93 16.18 -4.87
CA VAL A 172 -21.25 15.57 -6.01
C VAL A 172 -20.21 14.59 -5.48
N PHE A 173 -20.52 13.30 -5.59
CA PHE A 173 -19.61 12.22 -5.25
C PHE A 173 -18.70 11.91 -6.44
N THR A 174 -17.42 11.66 -6.18
CA THR A 174 -16.47 11.21 -7.21
C THR A 174 -15.71 9.99 -6.69
N ALA A 175 -15.89 8.85 -7.35
CA ALA A 175 -15.04 7.68 -7.18
C ALA A 175 -13.82 7.79 -8.10
N HIS A 176 -12.62 7.60 -7.53
CA HIS A 176 -11.35 7.60 -8.24
C HIS A 176 -10.96 6.15 -8.53
N LEU A 177 -11.11 5.74 -9.79
CA LEU A 177 -10.90 4.37 -10.26
C LEU A 177 -9.47 4.21 -10.83
N ALA A 178 -9.11 2.96 -11.16
CA ALA A 178 -7.83 2.64 -11.78
C ALA A 178 -7.59 3.45 -13.08
N GLU A 179 -6.31 3.64 -13.42
CA GLU A 179 -5.88 4.35 -14.64
C GLU A 179 -6.37 5.81 -14.73
N GLY A 180 -6.67 6.43 -13.59
CA GLY A 180 -7.13 7.82 -13.52
C GLY A 180 -8.59 8.03 -13.96
N ARG A 181 -9.34 6.95 -14.20
CA ARG A 181 -10.77 7.01 -14.51
C ARG A 181 -11.54 7.54 -13.31
N ARG A 182 -12.60 8.29 -13.57
CA ARG A 182 -13.49 8.83 -12.53
C ARG A 182 -14.94 8.50 -12.84
N GLN A 183 -15.71 8.20 -11.80
CA GLN A 183 -17.16 8.04 -11.90
C GLN A 183 -17.82 8.99 -10.92
N GLN A 184 -18.84 9.72 -11.37
CA GLN A 184 -19.55 10.69 -10.57
C GLN A 184 -21.01 10.27 -10.34
N ALA A 185 -21.53 10.65 -9.19
CA ALA A 185 -22.93 10.54 -8.83
C ALA A 185 -23.33 11.77 -8.03
N GLU A 186 -24.58 12.21 -8.18
CA GLU A 186 -25.04 13.47 -7.61
C GLU A 186 -26.37 13.32 -6.88
N ALA A 187 -26.56 14.10 -5.83
CA ALA A 187 -27.82 14.20 -5.09
C ALA A 187 -28.09 15.65 -4.66
N ALA A 188 -29.32 16.13 -4.83
CA ALA A 188 -29.74 17.41 -4.27
C ALA A 188 -30.03 17.22 -2.77
N ILE A 189 -29.54 18.15 -1.95
CA ILE A 189 -29.75 18.13 -0.50
C ILE A 189 -30.19 19.51 0.01
N THR A 190 -31.06 19.49 1.00
CA THR A 190 -31.38 20.64 1.84
C THR A 190 -30.87 20.36 3.23
N SER A 191 -29.99 21.21 3.74
CA SER A 191 -29.38 21.06 5.04
C SER A 191 -29.75 22.24 5.93
N SER A 192 -30.41 21.99 7.05
CA SER A 192 -30.76 23.03 8.01
C SER A 192 -29.56 23.44 8.86
N ALA A 193 -29.50 24.72 9.25
CA ALA A 193 -28.42 25.25 10.07
C ALA A 193 -28.21 24.43 11.36
N GLY A 194 -26.97 24.01 11.64
CA GLY A 194 -26.56 23.29 12.84
C GLY A 194 -26.98 21.82 12.90
N ARG A 195 -27.69 21.31 11.88
CA ARG A 195 -28.22 19.95 11.82
C ARG A 195 -27.37 19.05 10.94
N ASP A 196 -27.48 17.75 11.21
CA ASP A 196 -26.93 16.71 10.34
C ASP A 196 -27.84 16.52 9.12
N CYS A 197 -27.26 16.20 7.98
CA CYS A 197 -27.97 15.84 6.77
C CYS A 197 -27.26 14.69 6.03
N ASP A 198 -28.07 13.85 5.40
CA ASP A 198 -27.58 12.72 4.60
C ASP A 198 -27.74 13.02 3.11
N ALA A 199 -26.74 12.60 2.34
CA ALA A 199 -26.74 12.61 0.89
C ALA A 199 -26.56 11.17 0.39
N ALA A 200 -27.37 10.73 -0.58
CA ALA A 200 -27.20 9.42 -1.20
C ALA A 200 -27.43 9.50 -2.70
N ALA A 201 -26.56 8.85 -3.47
CA ALA A 201 -26.67 8.80 -4.92
C ALA A 201 -26.32 7.40 -5.45
N ALA A 202 -27.04 6.94 -6.48
CA ALA A 202 -26.73 5.69 -7.16
C ALA A 202 -25.36 5.77 -7.83
N MET A 203 -24.44 4.89 -7.43
CA MET A 203 -23.08 4.81 -7.93
C MET A 203 -22.68 3.33 -8.01
N PRO A 204 -23.06 2.61 -9.09
CA PRO A 204 -22.72 1.21 -9.25
C PRO A 204 -21.22 1.07 -9.50
N LEU A 205 -20.48 0.65 -8.48
CA LEU A 205 -19.07 0.30 -8.55
C LEU A 205 -18.99 -1.22 -8.66
N ARG A 206 -18.33 -1.73 -9.70
CA ARG A 206 -18.41 -3.14 -10.12
C ARG A 206 -17.29 -4.03 -9.57
N GLU A 207 -16.30 -3.43 -8.93
CA GLU A 207 -15.12 -4.13 -8.44
C GLU A 207 -15.12 -4.10 -6.92
N ASP A 208 -15.14 -5.28 -6.30
CA ASP A 208 -14.85 -5.40 -4.86
C ASP A 208 -13.42 -4.95 -4.58
N GLY A 209 -13.22 -4.32 -3.42
CA GLY A 209 -11.94 -3.76 -3.02
C GLY A 209 -12.10 -2.43 -2.30
N THR A 210 -10.98 -1.77 -2.07
CA THR A 210 -10.95 -0.42 -1.51
C THR A 210 -10.94 0.60 -2.64
N HIS A 211 -11.89 1.52 -2.63
CA HIS A 211 -12.00 2.62 -3.58
C HIS A 211 -11.84 3.94 -2.86
N GLN A 212 -11.27 4.94 -3.53
CA GLN A 212 -11.19 6.30 -3.02
C GLN A 212 -12.40 7.08 -3.49
N VAL A 213 -13.16 7.66 -2.56
CA VAL A 213 -14.34 8.48 -2.89
C VAL A 213 -14.21 9.84 -2.20
N SER A 214 -14.46 10.92 -2.96
CA SER A 214 -14.51 12.29 -2.45
C SER A 214 -15.89 12.90 -2.67
N LEU A 215 -16.23 13.90 -1.86
CA LEU A 215 -17.48 14.64 -1.92
C LEU A 215 -17.22 16.14 -2.12
N GLN A 216 -17.99 16.76 -3.01
CA GLN A 216 -18.12 18.21 -3.10
C GLN A 216 -19.55 18.65 -2.84
N LEU A 217 -19.74 19.78 -2.16
CA LEU A 217 -21.04 20.46 -2.06
C LEU A 217 -21.03 21.67 -2.96
N VAL A 218 -21.96 21.74 -3.90
CA VAL A 218 -22.05 22.82 -4.89
C VAL A 218 -23.36 23.57 -4.69
N ASP A 219 -23.30 24.89 -4.53
CA ASP A 219 -24.51 25.71 -4.39
C ASP A 219 -25.25 25.89 -5.74
N PRO A 220 -26.47 26.46 -5.75
CA PRO A 220 -27.25 26.62 -6.98
C PRO A 220 -26.62 27.58 -7.99
N LYS A 221 -25.61 28.37 -7.58
CA LYS A 221 -24.82 29.25 -8.44
C LYS A 221 -23.58 28.55 -9.01
N GLY A 222 -23.40 27.25 -8.74
CA GLY A 222 -22.26 26.47 -9.20
C GLY A 222 -21.00 26.65 -8.35
N ARG A 223 -21.06 27.30 -7.19
CA ARG A 223 -19.88 27.50 -6.33
C ARG A 223 -19.68 26.30 -5.42
N VAL A 224 -18.45 25.78 -5.38
CA VAL A 224 -18.08 24.73 -4.43
C VAL A 224 -17.99 25.34 -3.03
N ARG A 225 -18.83 24.85 -2.12
CA ARG A 225 -18.92 25.27 -0.71
C ARG A 225 -18.16 24.35 0.23
N PHE A 226 -17.95 23.10 -0.17
CA PHE A 226 -17.17 22.13 0.59
C PHE A 226 -16.52 21.14 -0.36
N ALA A 227 -15.33 20.68 -0.01
CA ALA A 227 -14.63 19.60 -0.70
C ALA A 227 -13.96 18.71 0.35
N SER A 228 -14.27 17.40 0.33
CA SER A 228 -13.64 16.44 1.22
C SER A 228 -12.29 15.96 0.68
N GLN A 229 -11.48 15.41 1.57
CA GLN A 229 -10.40 14.51 1.14
C GLN A 229 -10.99 13.24 0.52
N PRO A 230 -10.29 12.60 -0.44
CA PRO A 230 -10.59 11.23 -0.82
C PRO A 230 -10.57 10.34 0.42
N THR A 231 -11.65 9.61 0.64
CA THR A 231 -11.79 8.67 1.76
C THR A 231 -11.87 7.26 1.19
N GLU A 232 -11.20 6.33 1.88
CA GLU A 232 -11.30 4.92 1.54
C GLU A 232 -12.69 4.39 1.86
N VAL A 233 -13.33 3.83 0.84
CA VAL A 233 -14.60 3.14 0.95
C VAL A 233 -14.40 1.71 0.49
N ARG A 234 -14.64 0.78 1.41
CA ARG A 234 -14.53 -0.65 1.14
C ARG A 234 -15.82 -1.17 0.53
N ILE A 235 -15.71 -1.80 -0.64
CA ILE A 235 -16.80 -2.42 -1.37
C ILE A 235 -16.62 -3.93 -1.25
N LEU A 236 -17.63 -4.58 -0.70
CA LEU A 236 -17.68 -6.03 -0.50
C LEU A 236 -19.04 -6.55 -0.95
N GLY A 237 -19.05 -7.73 -1.59
CA GLY A 237 -20.29 -8.43 -1.92
C GLY A 237 -21.00 -7.88 -3.16
N GLN A 238 -20.32 -7.12 -4.03
CA GLN A 238 -20.76 -6.92 -5.41
C GLN A 238 -20.20 -8.00 -6.33
N SER A 239 -18.99 -8.47 -6.04
CA SER A 239 -18.38 -9.58 -6.74
C SER A 239 -19.07 -10.87 -6.33
N ILE A 240 -20.06 -11.32 -7.11
CA ILE A 240 -20.65 -12.65 -6.91
C ILE A 240 -19.67 -13.80 -7.22
N LEU A 241 -18.42 -13.50 -7.57
CA LEU A 241 -17.32 -14.45 -7.78
C LEU A 241 -16.13 -14.06 -6.91
N ASP A 242 -15.71 -14.92 -6.00
CA ASP A 242 -14.42 -14.83 -5.33
C ASP A 242 -13.53 -16.00 -5.76
N LEU A 243 -12.46 -15.71 -6.50
CA LEU A 243 -11.51 -16.73 -6.94
C LEU A 243 -10.43 -16.90 -5.87
N VAL A 244 -10.52 -17.99 -5.12
CA VAL A 244 -9.47 -18.39 -4.16
C VAL A 244 -8.19 -18.73 -4.92
N GLY A 245 -8.31 -19.50 -6.00
CA GLY A 245 -7.20 -19.92 -6.85
C GLY A 245 -6.90 -21.42 -6.73
N ALA A 246 -5.69 -21.80 -7.11
CA ALA A 246 -5.20 -23.16 -6.96
C ALA A 246 -4.97 -23.51 -5.48
N GLU A 247 -5.07 -24.80 -5.11
CA GLU A 247 -4.89 -25.26 -3.72
C GLU A 247 -3.52 -24.90 -3.14
N PHE A 248 -2.45 -25.10 -3.92
CA PHE A 248 -1.08 -24.75 -3.54
C PHE A 248 -0.55 -23.55 -4.31
N ASP A 249 0.44 -22.87 -3.72
CA ASP A 249 1.19 -21.80 -4.37
C ASP A 249 2.12 -22.29 -5.49
N PHE A 250 2.56 -23.55 -5.40
CA PHE A 250 3.22 -24.26 -6.51
C PHE A 250 2.90 -25.76 -6.52
N TYR A 251 3.12 -26.37 -7.70
CA TYR A 251 2.99 -27.80 -7.97
C TYR A 251 4.29 -28.33 -8.57
N THR A 252 4.57 -29.63 -8.35
CA THR A 252 5.79 -30.29 -8.85
C THR A 252 5.45 -31.59 -9.56
N LYS A 253 5.05 -32.60 -8.78
CA LYS A 253 4.78 -33.97 -9.25
C LYS A 253 3.31 -34.20 -9.60
N GLU A 254 2.43 -33.28 -9.19
CA GLU A 254 0.99 -33.42 -9.39
C GLU A 254 0.60 -33.35 -10.86
N THR A 255 -0.36 -34.20 -11.22
CA THR A 255 -0.96 -34.22 -12.54
C THR A 255 -2.05 -33.18 -12.73
N ASP A 256 -2.69 -32.78 -11.63
CA ASP A 256 -3.87 -31.93 -11.60
C ASP A 256 -3.76 -30.93 -10.45
N ALA A 257 -4.06 -29.66 -10.74
CA ALA A 257 -4.26 -28.63 -9.74
C ALA A 257 -5.74 -28.58 -9.36
N ARG A 258 -6.05 -28.54 -8.08
CA ARG A 258 -7.41 -28.25 -7.62
C ARG A 258 -7.61 -26.75 -7.57
N VAL A 259 -8.71 -26.29 -8.16
CA VAL A 259 -9.06 -24.86 -8.19
C VAL A 259 -10.38 -24.63 -7.46
N ARG A 260 -10.45 -23.56 -6.67
CA ARG A 260 -11.63 -23.16 -5.91
C ARG A 260 -12.02 -21.72 -6.18
N CYS A 261 -13.32 -21.49 -6.32
CA CYS A 261 -13.94 -20.18 -6.19
C CYS A 261 -15.22 -20.27 -5.36
N PHE A 262 -15.68 -19.12 -4.86
CA PHE A 262 -16.99 -18.94 -4.25
C PHE A 262 -17.91 -18.17 -5.18
N VAL A 263 -19.16 -18.59 -5.27
CA VAL A 263 -20.21 -17.90 -6.01
C VAL A 263 -21.31 -17.44 -5.06
N GLU A 264 -21.38 -16.14 -4.81
CA GLU A 264 -22.38 -15.51 -3.94
C GLU A 264 -23.66 -15.17 -4.73
N ALA A 265 -24.39 -16.20 -5.14
CA ALA A 265 -25.65 -16.07 -5.86
C ALA A 265 -26.69 -17.07 -5.37
N SER A 266 -27.97 -16.73 -5.51
CA SER A 266 -29.07 -17.65 -5.20
C SER A 266 -29.08 -18.83 -6.18
N LYS A 267 -29.67 -19.95 -5.77
CA LYS A 267 -29.82 -21.13 -6.65
C LYS A 267 -30.47 -20.76 -7.99
N ALA A 268 -31.55 -19.97 -7.95
CA ALA A 268 -32.25 -19.51 -9.15
C ALA A 268 -31.39 -18.62 -10.06
N ARG A 269 -30.52 -17.76 -9.48
CA ARG A 269 -29.60 -16.96 -10.29
C ARG A 269 -28.47 -17.80 -10.86
N CYS A 270 -27.95 -18.78 -10.12
CA CYS A 270 -26.97 -19.72 -10.66
C CYS A 270 -27.46 -20.46 -11.91
N GLU A 271 -28.78 -20.58 -12.12
CA GLU A 271 -29.33 -21.17 -13.34
C GLU A 271 -29.12 -20.33 -14.61
N THR A 272 -28.91 -19.02 -14.46
CA THR A 272 -28.62 -18.08 -15.55
C THR A 272 -27.13 -17.84 -15.74
N LEU A 273 -26.29 -18.42 -14.89
CA LEU A 273 -24.85 -18.21 -14.87
C LEU A 273 -24.08 -19.37 -15.51
N THR A 274 -22.97 -19.02 -16.16
CA THR A 274 -21.92 -19.92 -16.59
C THR A 274 -20.60 -19.46 -15.97
N LEU A 275 -19.95 -20.35 -15.24
CA LEU A 275 -18.60 -20.18 -14.72
C LEU A 275 -17.61 -20.86 -15.68
N SER A 276 -16.71 -20.09 -16.25
CA SER A 276 -15.68 -20.54 -17.18
C SER A 276 -14.29 -20.31 -16.62
N CYS A 277 -13.44 -21.33 -16.68
CA CYS A 277 -12.11 -21.27 -16.07
C CYS A 277 -11.04 -21.79 -17.02
N TRP A 278 -9.91 -21.10 -17.11
CA TRP A 278 -8.82 -21.41 -18.03
C TRP A 278 -7.47 -20.99 -17.48
N LEU A 279 -6.40 -21.43 -18.13
CA LEU A 279 -5.03 -21.02 -17.83
C LEU A 279 -4.51 -20.07 -18.90
N GLU A 280 -3.65 -19.15 -18.48
CA GLU A 280 -2.83 -18.33 -19.36
C GLU A 280 -1.36 -18.41 -18.96
N GLN A 281 -0.49 -18.34 -19.97
CA GLN A 281 0.96 -18.15 -19.83
C GLN A 281 1.39 -17.09 -20.83
N ASP A 282 2.15 -16.09 -20.38
CA ASP A 282 2.60 -14.95 -21.18
C ASP A 282 1.47 -14.25 -21.98
N GLY A 283 0.30 -14.12 -21.34
CA GLY A 283 -0.90 -13.50 -21.93
C GLY A 283 -1.62 -14.36 -22.97
N ARG A 284 -1.20 -15.61 -23.19
CA ARG A 284 -1.84 -16.55 -24.12
C ARG A 284 -2.63 -17.61 -23.36
N ARG A 285 -3.86 -17.85 -23.82
CA ARG A 285 -4.74 -18.90 -23.29
C ARG A 285 -4.20 -20.29 -23.63
N LEU A 286 -4.19 -21.17 -22.64
CA LEU A 286 -3.80 -22.57 -22.75
C LEU A 286 -5.05 -23.44 -22.73
N GLY A 287 -5.34 -24.08 -23.87
CA GLY A 287 -6.51 -24.92 -24.06
C GLY A 287 -7.83 -24.14 -24.06
N GLU A 288 -8.93 -24.90 -24.16
CA GLU A 288 -10.28 -24.32 -24.11
C GLU A 288 -10.74 -24.07 -22.67
N PRO A 289 -11.52 -23.00 -22.39
CA PRO A 289 -12.10 -22.80 -21.07
C PRO A 289 -13.01 -23.94 -20.66
N SER A 290 -12.81 -24.45 -19.45
CA SER A 290 -13.74 -25.37 -18.81
C SER A 290 -14.94 -24.57 -18.29
N ALA A 291 -16.08 -24.67 -18.96
CA ALA A 291 -17.31 -23.97 -18.61
C ALA A 291 -18.33 -24.90 -17.95
N ARG A 292 -18.99 -24.42 -16.89
CA ARG A 292 -20.06 -25.15 -16.20
C ARG A 292 -21.03 -24.20 -15.51
N ARG A 293 -22.19 -24.72 -15.14
CA ARG A 293 -23.12 -24.01 -14.25
C ARG A 293 -22.54 -23.97 -12.83
N PRO A 294 -22.42 -22.80 -12.18
CA PRO A 294 -21.98 -22.73 -10.79
C PRO A 294 -23.10 -23.17 -9.83
N THR A 295 -22.71 -23.47 -8.59
CA THR A 295 -23.62 -23.64 -7.45
C THR A 295 -23.41 -22.52 -6.44
N PRO A 296 -24.41 -22.17 -5.60
CA PRO A 296 -24.21 -21.21 -4.52
C PRO A 296 -23.09 -21.66 -3.57
N GLY A 297 -22.17 -20.76 -3.22
CA GLY A 297 -21.04 -21.05 -2.36
C GLY A 297 -19.86 -21.68 -3.10
N VAL A 298 -19.30 -22.76 -2.56
CA VAL A 298 -18.02 -23.35 -3.02
C VAL A 298 -18.18 -24.05 -4.36
N ASN A 299 -17.31 -23.72 -5.31
CA ASN A 299 -17.18 -24.41 -6.59
C ASN A 299 -15.72 -24.86 -6.78
N GLU A 300 -15.50 -26.17 -6.91
CA GLU A 300 -14.16 -26.75 -7.12
C GLU A 300 -14.06 -27.52 -8.44
N TRP A 301 -12.91 -27.47 -9.11
CA TRP A 301 -12.65 -28.30 -10.28
C TRP A 301 -11.19 -28.73 -10.35
N PRO A 302 -10.93 -29.93 -10.90
CA PRO A 302 -9.58 -30.33 -11.27
C PRO A 302 -9.17 -29.60 -12.55
N MET A 303 -7.89 -29.28 -12.63
CA MET A 303 -7.28 -28.66 -13.79
C MET A 303 -6.03 -29.45 -14.15
N ARG A 304 -6.03 -30.05 -15.34
CA ARG A 304 -4.90 -30.84 -15.83
C ARG A 304 -3.67 -29.94 -15.99
N ILE A 305 -2.59 -30.27 -15.27
CA ILE A 305 -1.33 -29.51 -15.29
C ILE A 305 -0.12 -30.36 -15.69
N ALA A 306 -0.23 -31.68 -15.81
CA ALA A 306 0.94 -32.54 -16.03
C ALA A 306 1.74 -32.18 -17.29
N ASP A 307 1.07 -31.73 -18.35
CA ASP A 307 1.67 -31.45 -19.66
C ASP A 307 2.17 -30.01 -19.77
N LEU A 308 1.98 -29.19 -18.72
CA LEU A 308 2.51 -27.83 -18.66
C LEU A 308 4.03 -27.83 -18.45
N ALA A 309 4.71 -26.88 -19.07
CA ALA A 309 6.11 -26.61 -18.77
C ALA A 309 6.28 -26.10 -17.34
N HIS A 310 7.53 -26.07 -16.84
CA HIS A 310 7.81 -25.35 -15.61
C HIS A 310 7.70 -23.84 -15.86
N GLY A 311 7.07 -23.11 -14.94
CA GLY A 311 6.82 -21.69 -15.10
C GLY A 311 5.70 -21.17 -14.21
N ALA A 312 5.41 -19.87 -14.36
CA ALA A 312 4.28 -19.22 -13.73
C ALA A 312 3.06 -19.25 -14.65
N TYR A 313 1.89 -19.49 -14.06
CA TYR A 313 0.63 -19.57 -14.76
C TYR A 313 -0.39 -18.64 -14.13
N VAL A 314 -1.21 -18.01 -14.96
CA VAL A 314 -2.36 -17.22 -14.53
C VAL A 314 -3.61 -18.08 -14.70
N LEU A 315 -4.21 -18.44 -13.57
CA LEU A 315 -5.54 -19.04 -13.52
C LEU A 315 -6.59 -17.94 -13.64
N LYS A 316 -7.45 -18.07 -14.63
CA LYS A 316 -8.59 -17.18 -14.89
C LYS A 316 -9.91 -17.88 -14.57
N ALA A 317 -10.84 -17.13 -14.00
CA ALA A 317 -12.22 -17.54 -13.81
C ALA A 317 -13.16 -16.39 -14.17
N ALA A 318 -14.15 -16.65 -15.01
CA ALA A 318 -15.15 -15.67 -15.41
C ALA A 318 -16.58 -16.19 -15.19
N LEU A 319 -17.45 -15.32 -14.71
CA LEU A 319 -18.89 -15.53 -14.72
C LEU A 319 -19.53 -14.76 -15.87
N VAL A 320 -20.40 -15.47 -16.60
CA VAL A 320 -21.22 -14.95 -17.68
C VAL A 320 -22.68 -15.17 -17.31
N GLU A 321 -23.52 -14.14 -17.41
CA GLU A 321 -24.96 -14.23 -17.14
C GLU A 321 -25.72 -14.10 -18.47
N ARG A 322 -26.44 -15.15 -18.88
CA ARG A 322 -27.20 -15.17 -20.15
C ARG A 322 -26.39 -14.71 -21.38
N GLY A 323 -25.12 -15.13 -21.45
CA GLY A 323 -24.21 -14.78 -22.55
C GLY A 323 -23.52 -13.42 -22.41
N GLN A 324 -23.85 -12.61 -21.39
CA GLN A 324 -23.18 -11.34 -21.11
C GLN A 324 -22.08 -11.52 -20.06
N PRO A 325 -20.83 -11.08 -20.32
CA PRO A 325 -19.78 -11.11 -19.32
C PRO A 325 -20.16 -10.31 -18.08
N LEU A 326 -20.07 -10.93 -16.90
CA LEU A 326 -20.40 -10.28 -15.63
C LEU A 326 -19.13 -9.87 -14.89
N ILE A 327 -18.22 -10.83 -14.67
CA ILE A 327 -17.00 -10.59 -13.91
C ILE A 327 -15.91 -11.61 -14.28
N GLU A 328 -14.66 -11.18 -14.25
CA GLU A 328 -13.47 -12.02 -14.40
C GLU A 328 -12.53 -11.80 -13.22
N LYS A 329 -11.92 -12.88 -12.73
CA LYS A 329 -10.90 -12.87 -11.68
C LYS A 329 -9.69 -13.68 -12.13
N ALA A 330 -8.53 -13.33 -11.57
CA ALA A 330 -7.27 -13.98 -11.87
C ALA A 330 -6.51 -14.30 -10.57
N LYS A 331 -5.82 -15.45 -10.56
CA LYS A 331 -4.87 -15.86 -9.52
C LYS A 331 -3.66 -16.50 -10.17
N THR A 332 -2.53 -16.52 -9.49
CA THR A 332 -1.30 -17.14 -10.01
C THR A 332 -0.91 -18.36 -9.20
N PHE A 333 -0.25 -19.30 -9.87
CA PHE A 333 0.47 -20.40 -9.25
C PHE A 333 1.68 -20.76 -10.12
N ARG A 334 2.58 -21.59 -9.59
CA ARG A 334 3.79 -22.02 -10.30
C ARG A 334 3.79 -23.53 -10.51
N LYS A 335 4.35 -23.98 -11.62
CA LYS A 335 4.78 -25.38 -11.79
C LYS A 335 6.30 -25.40 -11.79
N LEU A 336 6.89 -26.18 -10.89
CA LEU A 336 8.33 -26.23 -10.67
C LEU A 336 8.85 -27.65 -10.92
N PRO A 337 10.15 -27.83 -11.27
CA PRO A 337 10.77 -29.14 -11.21
C PRO A 337 10.68 -29.70 -9.77
N PRO A 338 10.58 -31.01 -9.56
CA PRO A 338 10.65 -31.59 -8.22
C PRO A 338 11.97 -31.24 -7.50
N ALA A 339 11.88 -31.01 -6.19
CA ALA A 339 13.06 -30.86 -5.31
C ALA A 339 13.16 -32.02 -4.32
N LYS A 340 14.29 -32.08 -3.60
CA LYS A 340 14.50 -33.10 -2.57
C LYS A 340 13.57 -32.88 -1.37
N HIS A 341 13.44 -31.63 -0.95
CA HIS A 341 12.52 -31.17 0.07
C HIS A 341 11.69 -30.00 -0.45
N GLU A 342 10.40 -30.01 -0.16
CA GLU A 342 9.44 -29.04 -0.66
C GLU A 342 8.54 -28.55 0.47
N VAL A 343 8.43 -27.23 0.64
CA VAL A 343 7.50 -26.62 1.60
C VAL A 343 6.53 -25.73 0.83
N ARG A 344 5.30 -26.21 0.66
CA ARG A 344 4.22 -25.52 -0.05
C ARG A 344 3.33 -24.77 0.91
N ILE A 345 2.61 -23.78 0.39
CA ILE A 345 1.56 -23.09 1.12
C ILE A 345 0.21 -23.57 0.56
N SER A 346 -0.63 -24.15 1.42
CA SER A 346 -2.05 -24.33 1.10
C SER A 346 -2.72 -22.96 1.10
N GLN A 347 -3.06 -22.45 -0.08
CA GLN A 347 -3.77 -21.17 -0.22
C GLN A 347 -5.18 -21.23 0.35
N TRP A 348 -5.75 -22.44 0.41
CA TRP A 348 -7.11 -22.68 0.87
C TRP A 348 -7.21 -22.74 2.39
N GLY A 349 -6.34 -23.53 3.02
CA GLY A 349 -6.33 -23.73 4.47
C GLY A 349 -5.38 -22.81 5.24
N ARG A 350 -4.52 -22.08 4.53
CA ARG A 350 -3.48 -21.19 5.09
C ARG A 350 -2.53 -21.89 6.06
N TYR A 351 -2.08 -23.08 5.69
CA TYR A 351 -1.06 -23.85 6.41
C TYR A 351 0.04 -24.33 5.46
N LEU A 352 1.16 -24.78 6.02
CA LEU A 352 2.28 -25.30 5.26
C LEU A 352 2.09 -26.78 4.96
N VAL A 353 2.60 -27.24 3.82
CA VAL A 353 2.68 -28.67 3.48
C VAL A 353 4.15 -28.99 3.21
N CYS A 354 4.77 -29.72 4.15
CA CYS A 354 6.19 -30.10 4.08
C CYS A 354 6.28 -31.54 3.55
N ASP A 355 6.94 -31.72 2.40
CA ASP A 355 7.16 -33.04 1.78
C ASP A 355 5.87 -33.87 1.59
N GLY A 356 4.74 -33.19 1.36
CA GLY A 356 3.43 -33.82 1.19
C GLY A 356 2.55 -33.83 2.44
N GLU A 357 3.11 -33.57 3.61
CA GLU A 357 2.39 -33.63 4.89
C GLU A 357 1.99 -32.22 5.38
N PRO A 358 0.73 -31.98 5.77
CA PRO A 358 0.31 -30.73 6.41
C PRO A 358 1.03 -30.50 7.73
N VAL A 359 1.57 -29.30 7.91
CA VAL A 359 2.28 -28.87 9.12
C VAL A 359 1.65 -27.57 9.64
N PHE A 360 1.16 -27.63 10.88
CA PHE A 360 0.93 -26.44 11.69
C PHE A 360 2.19 -26.21 12.53
N TRP A 361 2.90 -25.12 12.23
CA TRP A 361 4.17 -24.83 12.88
C TRP A 361 3.94 -24.11 14.21
N TYR A 362 4.58 -24.60 15.26
CA TYR A 362 4.43 -24.16 16.63
C TYR A 362 5.78 -24.17 17.34
N GLY A 363 6.16 -23.03 17.91
CA GLY A 363 7.38 -22.84 18.68
C GLY A 363 7.72 -21.37 18.85
N PHE A 364 9.02 -21.05 18.87
CA PHE A 364 9.51 -19.76 19.33
C PHE A 364 10.46 -19.08 18.33
N TYR A 365 10.75 -17.81 18.61
CA TYR A 365 11.86 -17.07 18.01
C TYR A 365 13.10 -17.28 18.89
N ASP A 366 14.27 -17.49 18.29
CA ASP A 366 15.51 -17.63 19.04
C ASP A 366 16.75 -17.05 18.32
N ASN A 367 17.72 -16.63 19.12
CA ASN A 367 19.07 -16.21 18.74
C ASN A 367 20.17 -17.07 19.43
N LEU A 368 19.80 -18.08 20.23
CA LEU A 368 20.74 -18.79 21.12
C LEU A 368 21.85 -19.56 20.38
N SER A 369 21.65 -19.94 19.12
CA SER A 369 22.69 -20.61 18.31
C SER A 369 23.93 -19.76 18.05
N ARG A 370 23.92 -18.48 18.43
CA ARG A 370 25.04 -17.54 18.27
C ARG A 370 26.13 -17.68 19.33
N GLY A 371 25.79 -18.21 20.50
CA GLY A 371 26.66 -18.07 21.68
C GLY A 371 26.94 -19.35 22.46
N ASP A 372 25.93 -20.20 22.65
CA ASP A 372 26.02 -21.33 23.56
C ASP A 372 25.38 -22.56 22.91
N ASP A 373 26.21 -23.35 22.22
CA ASP A 373 25.78 -24.49 21.42
C ASP A 373 25.12 -25.56 22.31
N GLU A 374 25.59 -25.74 23.55
CA GLU A 374 25.01 -26.69 24.51
C GLU A 374 23.61 -26.25 24.94
N ARG A 375 23.44 -24.97 25.28
CA ARG A 375 22.11 -24.43 25.62
C ARG A 375 21.14 -24.47 24.46
N TRP A 376 21.61 -24.26 23.23
CA TRP A 376 20.74 -24.37 22.06
C TRP A 376 20.25 -25.80 21.87
N VAL A 377 21.14 -26.79 21.97
CA VAL A 377 20.74 -28.21 21.91
C VAL A 377 19.81 -28.58 23.07
N GLU A 378 20.04 -28.06 24.28
CA GLU A 378 19.12 -28.21 25.42
C GLU A 378 17.75 -27.58 25.13
N ALA A 379 17.71 -26.39 24.55
CA ALA A 379 16.47 -25.73 24.15
C ALA A 379 15.68 -26.56 23.13
N LEU A 380 16.35 -27.15 22.13
CA LEU A 380 15.70 -28.05 21.16
C LEU A 380 15.09 -29.30 21.85
N LYS A 381 15.77 -29.87 22.86
CA LYS A 381 15.21 -30.98 23.66
C LYS A 381 13.99 -30.55 24.47
N LEU A 382 14.04 -29.37 25.09
CA LEU A 382 12.90 -28.81 25.83
C LEU A 382 11.72 -28.52 24.89
N MET A 383 11.98 -27.98 23.72
CA MET A 383 10.99 -27.75 22.66
C MET A 383 10.34 -29.07 22.24
N GLN A 384 11.12 -30.11 21.98
CA GLN A 384 10.62 -31.44 21.68
C GLN A 384 9.72 -31.96 22.80
N GLY A 385 10.16 -31.83 24.06
CA GLY A 385 9.37 -32.22 25.24
C GLY A 385 8.07 -31.41 25.43
N ALA A 386 8.02 -30.18 24.90
CA ALA A 386 6.86 -29.31 24.89
C ALA A 386 6.00 -29.44 23.62
N ASN A 387 6.26 -30.43 22.76
CA ASN A 387 5.61 -30.64 21.47
C ASN A 387 5.71 -29.44 20.50
N CYS A 388 6.75 -28.63 20.63
CA CYS A 388 7.10 -27.65 19.61
C CYS A 388 7.74 -28.37 18.42
N ASN A 389 7.42 -27.93 17.20
CA ASN A 389 7.86 -28.56 15.96
C ASN A 389 8.57 -27.61 15.00
N ALA A 390 8.66 -26.31 15.36
CA ALA A 390 9.33 -25.32 14.55
C ALA A 390 10.04 -24.28 15.40
N VAL A 391 11.13 -23.71 14.87
CA VAL A 391 11.81 -22.57 15.47
C VAL A 391 12.20 -21.55 14.40
N LEU A 392 12.14 -20.27 14.71
CA LEU A 392 12.72 -19.22 13.87
C LEU A 392 14.04 -18.78 14.49
N ASN A 393 15.13 -19.05 13.79
CA ASN A 393 16.46 -18.80 14.28
C ASN A 393 17.12 -17.63 13.55
N TYR A 394 17.55 -16.61 14.28
CA TYR A 394 18.36 -15.53 13.72
C TYR A 394 19.81 -15.99 13.59
N ILE A 395 20.19 -16.32 12.36
CA ILE A 395 21.52 -16.81 12.04
C ILE A 395 21.94 -16.29 10.66
N GLY A 396 23.23 -15.98 10.49
CA GLY A 396 23.72 -15.54 9.19
C GLY A 396 24.62 -14.31 9.20
N GLY A 397 25.08 -13.83 10.35
CA GLY A 397 26.21 -12.89 10.34
C GLY A 397 27.46 -13.52 9.71
N LYS A 398 28.45 -12.70 9.31
CA LYS A 398 29.69 -13.19 8.68
C LYS A 398 30.41 -14.25 9.53
N ALA A 399 30.34 -14.11 10.87
CA ALA A 399 30.94 -15.05 11.82
C ALA A 399 30.10 -16.33 12.06
N GLU A 400 28.88 -16.39 11.54
CA GLU A 400 27.87 -17.40 11.91
C GLU A 400 27.37 -18.21 10.71
N HIS A 401 27.76 -17.84 9.49
CA HIS A 401 27.27 -18.48 8.27
C HIS A 401 27.58 -19.99 8.25
N GLU A 402 28.78 -20.38 8.69
CA GLU A 402 29.17 -21.79 8.84
C GLU A 402 28.32 -22.58 9.87
N LYS A 403 27.61 -21.90 10.79
CA LYS A 403 26.74 -22.53 11.79
C LYS A 403 25.32 -22.83 11.28
N VAL A 404 24.92 -22.30 10.11
CA VAL A 404 23.56 -22.54 9.57
C VAL A 404 23.32 -24.03 9.37
N GLY A 405 24.26 -24.72 8.72
CA GLY A 405 24.21 -26.17 8.55
C GLY A 405 24.15 -26.93 9.87
N TRP A 406 25.02 -26.61 10.83
CA TRP A 406 25.01 -27.25 12.14
C TRP A 406 23.67 -27.05 12.89
N ALA A 407 23.12 -25.84 12.90
CA ALA A 407 21.84 -25.57 13.56
C ALA A 407 20.68 -26.32 12.88
N LEU A 408 20.70 -26.41 11.55
CA LEU A 408 19.76 -27.22 10.78
C LEU A 408 19.89 -28.71 11.12
N ASP A 409 21.11 -29.25 11.22
CA ASP A 409 21.37 -30.63 11.62
C ASP A 409 20.84 -30.91 13.04
N GLN A 410 21.10 -30.00 14.00
CA GLN A 410 20.58 -30.13 15.36
C GLN A 410 19.06 -30.09 15.39
N ALA A 411 18.43 -29.16 14.67
CA ALA A 411 16.97 -29.09 14.57
C ALA A 411 16.40 -30.39 13.99
N HIS A 412 17.01 -30.92 12.92
CA HIS A 412 16.60 -32.19 12.31
C HIS A 412 16.69 -33.36 13.29
N ALA A 413 17.80 -33.47 14.02
CA ALA A 413 18.03 -34.53 15.00
C ALA A 413 16.96 -34.56 16.12
N HIS A 414 16.30 -33.43 16.39
CA HIS A 414 15.25 -33.30 17.40
C HIS A 414 13.83 -33.26 16.80
N GLY A 415 13.69 -33.49 15.49
CA GLY A 415 12.39 -33.45 14.80
C GLY A 415 11.79 -32.04 14.69
N ILE A 416 12.62 -31.01 14.77
CA ILE A 416 12.22 -29.60 14.71
C ILE A 416 12.54 -29.05 13.31
N LYS A 417 11.59 -28.34 12.73
CA LYS A 417 11.76 -27.55 11.50
C LYS A 417 12.30 -26.15 11.82
N MET A 418 13.03 -25.53 10.92
CA MET A 418 13.67 -24.24 11.18
C MET A 418 13.38 -23.23 10.08
N TRP A 419 12.88 -22.06 10.48
CA TRP A 419 12.97 -20.84 9.69
C TRP A 419 14.36 -20.23 9.88
N VAL A 420 15.07 -20.02 8.79
CA VAL A 420 16.41 -19.40 8.82
C VAL A 420 16.27 -17.91 8.55
N HIS A 421 16.59 -17.08 9.55
CA HIS A 421 16.47 -15.64 9.43
C HIS A 421 17.81 -14.98 9.07
N LEU A 422 17.90 -14.50 7.82
CA LEU A 422 19.13 -14.02 7.17
C LEU A 422 19.36 -12.50 7.27
N GLY A 423 18.49 -11.75 7.97
CA GLY A 423 18.54 -10.27 7.97
C GLY A 423 19.84 -9.64 8.48
N TRP A 424 20.67 -10.38 9.23
CA TRP A 424 22.00 -9.90 9.61
C TRP A 424 22.99 -9.82 8.43
N MET A 425 22.81 -10.63 7.38
CA MET A 425 23.59 -10.48 6.15
C MET A 425 23.33 -9.14 5.49
N LEU A 426 22.12 -8.60 5.68
CA LEU A 426 21.59 -7.45 4.96
C LEU A 426 21.79 -6.13 5.71
N SER A 427 22.49 -6.15 6.84
CA SER A 427 22.65 -4.99 7.71
C SER A 427 23.87 -4.10 7.41
N TYR A 428 24.58 -4.32 6.30
CA TYR A 428 25.88 -3.68 5.97
C TYR A 428 25.84 -2.14 5.90
N TRP A 429 24.70 -1.56 5.53
CA TRP A 429 24.50 -0.12 5.32
C TRP A 429 23.74 0.55 6.48
N ILE A 430 23.32 -0.21 7.49
CA ILE A 430 22.61 0.33 8.65
C ILE A 430 23.63 1.02 9.58
N GLU A 431 23.56 2.34 9.70
CA GLU A 431 24.53 3.17 10.45
C GLU A 431 24.69 2.73 11.91
N LYS A 432 23.60 2.28 12.56
CA LYS A 432 23.62 1.72 13.92
C LYS A 432 24.65 0.60 14.10
N TYR A 433 24.93 -0.16 13.05
CA TYR A 433 25.83 -1.32 13.09
C TYR A 433 27.21 -1.04 12.48
N LYS A 434 27.56 0.23 12.24
CA LYS A 434 28.82 0.60 11.56
C LYS A 434 30.09 0.14 12.26
N GLY A 435 30.08 0.10 13.59
CA GLY A 435 31.22 -0.32 14.40
C GLY A 435 31.39 -1.85 14.53
N ARG A 436 30.49 -2.65 13.95
CA ARG A 436 30.57 -4.11 14.01
C ARG A 436 31.55 -4.66 12.97
N THR A 437 32.43 -5.57 13.38
CA THR A 437 33.45 -6.21 12.54
C THR A 437 32.95 -7.44 11.79
N ASP A 438 31.81 -7.99 12.20
CA ASP A 438 31.17 -9.21 11.69
C ASP A 438 30.08 -8.95 10.64
N ARG A 439 30.00 -7.71 10.12
CA ARG A 439 29.11 -7.35 9.01
C ARG A 439 29.82 -7.47 7.66
N TYR A 440 29.06 -7.72 6.61
CA TYR A 440 29.56 -7.62 5.23
C TYR A 440 29.94 -6.17 4.89
N ALA A 441 30.97 -5.99 4.06
CA ALA A 441 31.49 -4.65 3.77
C ALA A 441 30.57 -3.85 2.83
N ASN A 442 29.87 -4.55 1.94
CA ASN A 442 29.03 -3.96 0.92
C ASN A 442 27.94 -4.95 0.47
N ASP A 443 27.08 -4.49 -0.42
CA ASP A 443 25.96 -5.26 -0.97
C ASP A 443 26.41 -6.49 -1.78
N GLU A 444 27.51 -6.38 -2.52
CA GLU A 444 28.02 -7.47 -3.35
C GLU A 444 28.45 -8.67 -2.50
N GLU A 445 29.22 -8.42 -1.44
CA GLU A 445 29.63 -9.45 -0.47
C GLU A 445 28.42 -10.06 0.24
N ALA A 446 27.46 -9.24 0.66
CA ALA A 446 26.24 -9.70 1.33
C ALA A 446 25.41 -10.62 0.42
N LEU A 447 25.24 -10.24 -0.86
CA LEU A 447 24.51 -11.04 -1.85
C LEU A 447 25.26 -12.33 -2.22
N ALA A 448 26.60 -12.30 -2.27
CA ALA A 448 27.40 -13.49 -2.52
C ALA A 448 27.24 -14.51 -1.39
N ALA A 449 27.34 -14.05 -0.12
CA ALA A 449 27.10 -14.90 1.03
C ALA A 449 25.66 -15.43 1.09
N LEU A 450 24.67 -14.57 0.83
CA LEU A 450 23.27 -14.97 0.77
C LEU A 450 23.05 -16.09 -0.26
N ARG A 451 23.66 -15.99 -1.45
CA ARG A 451 23.60 -17.04 -2.48
C ARG A 451 24.21 -18.35 -2.00
N GLN A 452 25.39 -18.27 -1.40
CA GLN A 452 26.09 -19.44 -0.88
C GLN A 452 25.23 -20.18 0.16
N GLU A 453 24.67 -19.45 1.11
CA GLU A 453 23.89 -20.00 2.22
C GLU A 453 22.58 -20.65 1.77
N VAL A 454 21.84 -19.98 0.88
CA VAL A 454 20.61 -20.57 0.33
C VAL A 454 20.92 -21.82 -0.49
N LEU A 455 21.93 -21.78 -1.36
CA LEU A 455 22.27 -22.93 -2.20
C LEU A 455 22.83 -24.12 -1.40
N ALA A 456 23.57 -23.86 -0.31
CA ALA A 456 24.12 -24.89 0.55
C ALA A 456 23.04 -25.64 1.35
N HIS A 457 21.92 -24.96 1.69
CA HIS A 457 20.98 -25.44 2.69
C HIS A 457 19.53 -25.62 2.21
N LYS A 458 19.18 -25.21 0.99
CA LYS A 458 17.82 -25.38 0.43
C LYS A 458 17.32 -26.82 0.39
N ASP A 459 18.23 -27.81 0.32
CA ASP A 459 17.89 -29.24 0.30
C ASP A 459 18.01 -29.89 1.69
N HIS A 460 18.03 -29.10 2.77
CA HIS A 460 18.13 -29.61 4.13
C HIS A 460 16.75 -30.01 4.69
N PRO A 461 16.57 -31.22 5.24
CA PRO A 461 15.26 -31.72 5.68
C PRO A 461 14.62 -30.93 6.82
N ALA A 462 15.40 -30.23 7.66
CA ALA A 462 14.86 -29.35 8.70
C ALA A 462 14.45 -27.96 8.19
N LEU A 463 14.83 -27.54 6.97
CA LEU A 463 14.48 -26.21 6.49
C LEU A 463 12.96 -26.09 6.33
N LEU A 464 12.38 -25.06 6.95
CA LEU A 464 10.97 -24.71 6.79
C LEU A 464 10.79 -23.55 5.80
N GLY A 465 11.75 -22.64 5.77
CA GLY A 465 11.78 -21.49 4.87
C GLY A 465 12.74 -20.42 5.34
N TRP A 466 12.73 -19.30 4.62
CA TRP A 466 13.66 -18.20 4.81
C TRP A 466 12.94 -16.95 5.34
N CYS A 467 13.58 -16.23 6.25
CA CYS A 467 13.16 -14.90 6.67
C CYS A 467 14.23 -13.88 6.28
N THR A 468 13.90 -12.92 5.42
CA THR A 468 14.91 -12.01 4.84
C THR A 468 15.20 -10.81 5.71
N LEU A 469 14.18 -10.13 6.22
CA LEU A 469 14.33 -8.88 6.97
C LEU A 469 13.45 -8.89 8.21
N ASP A 470 13.95 -8.21 9.24
CA ASP A 470 13.27 -8.02 10.50
C ASP A 470 12.57 -6.64 10.53
N GLU A 471 11.25 -6.65 10.61
CA GLU A 471 10.38 -5.47 10.72
C GLU A 471 10.55 -4.37 9.66
N PRO A 472 10.57 -4.68 8.34
CA PRO A 472 10.68 -3.63 7.33
C PRO A 472 9.52 -2.62 7.37
N GLY A 473 8.30 -3.06 7.70
CA GLY A 473 7.12 -2.19 7.78
C GLY A 473 7.21 -1.10 8.86
N ASN A 474 7.95 -1.37 9.94
CA ASN A 474 8.16 -0.41 11.03
C ASN A 474 9.19 0.68 10.67
N ARG A 475 9.97 0.49 9.60
CA ARG A 475 11.06 1.39 9.20
C ARG A 475 11.08 1.61 7.68
N PRO A 476 10.01 2.16 7.09
CA PRO A 476 9.86 2.26 5.63
C PRO A 476 10.84 3.22 4.97
N THR A 477 11.42 4.15 5.73
CA THR A 477 12.50 5.05 5.27
C THR A 477 13.87 4.36 5.22
N LEU A 478 14.04 3.31 6.03
CA LEU A 478 15.22 2.47 6.04
C LEU A 478 15.03 1.38 4.99
N PHE A 479 14.06 0.50 5.19
CA PHE A 479 13.77 -0.61 4.30
C PHE A 479 12.79 -0.18 3.21
N THR A 480 13.32 0.41 2.14
CA THR A 480 12.48 0.79 0.99
C THR A 480 11.86 -0.44 0.33
N LYS A 481 10.81 -0.23 -0.46
CA LYS A 481 10.17 -1.29 -1.24
C LYS A 481 11.17 -1.98 -2.16
N GLU A 482 11.96 -1.20 -2.90
CA GLU A 482 12.93 -1.69 -3.86
C GLU A 482 13.98 -2.57 -3.17
N TYR A 483 14.44 -2.14 -1.99
CA TYR A 483 15.39 -2.88 -1.18
C TYR A 483 14.80 -4.19 -0.66
N THR A 484 13.61 -4.13 -0.08
CA THR A 484 12.91 -5.29 0.49
C THR A 484 12.60 -6.34 -0.59
N GLU A 485 12.13 -5.91 -1.76
CA GLU A 485 11.82 -6.80 -2.88
C GLU A 485 13.07 -7.45 -3.48
N LYS A 486 14.22 -6.76 -3.51
CA LYS A 486 15.47 -7.27 -4.08
C LYS A 486 15.88 -8.60 -3.46
N TYR A 487 15.98 -8.67 -2.14
CA TYR A 487 16.45 -9.90 -1.45
C TYR A 487 15.39 -11.00 -1.47
N TYR A 488 14.12 -10.63 -1.32
CA TYR A 488 13.03 -11.58 -1.47
C TYR A 488 13.06 -12.26 -2.83
N ARG A 489 13.20 -11.49 -3.92
CA ARG A 489 13.27 -12.02 -5.29
C ARG A 489 14.49 -12.94 -5.47
N LEU A 490 15.65 -12.56 -4.94
CA LEU A 490 16.84 -13.39 -5.02
C LEU A 490 16.66 -14.73 -4.31
N ILE A 491 16.11 -14.76 -3.09
CA ILE A 491 15.84 -16.04 -2.41
C ILE A 491 14.84 -16.87 -3.19
N LYS A 492 13.76 -16.26 -3.70
CA LYS A 492 12.77 -16.98 -4.51
C LYS A 492 13.33 -17.52 -5.83
N GLU A 493 14.37 -16.90 -6.39
CA GLU A 493 15.09 -17.39 -7.56
C GLU A 493 15.97 -18.60 -7.23
N LEU A 494 16.71 -18.54 -6.11
CA LEU A 494 17.64 -19.59 -5.68
C LEU A 494 16.92 -20.82 -5.10
N ASP A 495 15.85 -20.57 -4.36
CA ASP A 495 15.01 -21.57 -3.69
C ASP A 495 13.52 -21.24 -3.92
N PRO A 496 12.97 -21.67 -5.07
CA PRO A 496 11.57 -21.47 -5.38
C PRO A 496 10.65 -22.41 -4.58
N HIS A 497 11.19 -23.46 -3.94
CA HIS A 497 10.52 -24.59 -3.27
C HIS A 497 10.24 -24.40 -1.78
N HIS A 498 10.82 -23.37 -1.16
CA HIS A 498 10.49 -22.98 0.21
C HIS A 498 9.83 -21.60 0.27
N PRO A 499 9.00 -21.33 1.29
CA PRO A 499 8.50 -20.00 1.58
C PRO A 499 9.64 -19.03 1.92
N CYS A 500 9.43 -17.77 1.56
CA CYS A 500 10.27 -16.66 2.00
C CYS A 500 9.34 -15.61 2.61
N MET A 501 9.68 -15.09 3.78
CA MET A 501 8.86 -14.11 4.51
C MET A 501 9.67 -12.94 5.06
N PHE A 502 8.96 -11.91 5.52
CA PHE A 502 9.46 -10.81 6.34
C PHE A 502 8.76 -10.89 7.69
N SER A 503 9.43 -10.51 8.79
CA SER A 503 8.70 -10.24 10.04
C SER A 503 8.09 -8.84 9.92
N HIS A 504 6.78 -8.66 10.11
CA HIS A 504 6.09 -7.35 10.09
C HIS A 504 6.31 -6.48 8.81
N LEU A 505 5.45 -6.69 7.80
CA LEU A 505 5.43 -5.92 6.54
C LEU A 505 4.49 -4.71 6.58
#